data_AF-A0A929T2U4-F1
#
_entry.id   AF-A0A929T2U4-F1
#
_cell.length_a   1.000
_cell.length_b   1.000
_cell.length_c   1.000
_cell.angle_alpha   90.00
_cell.angle_beta   90.00
_cell.angle_gamma   90.00
#
_symmetry.space_group_name_H-M   'P 1'
#
loop_
_entity.id
_entity.type
_entity.pdbx_description
1 polymer ?
#
loop_
_entity_poly.entity_id
_entity_poly.type
_entity_poly.pdbx_seq_one_letter_code
_entity_poly.pdbx_strand_id
1 'polypeptide(L)'
;MSEGDFRKLWEFSEEDRVKRAKRYFCEEDKKRCLMAGLLIKRLLQEHGCKVQNGVLCNPYGKPYVVNDDGLYFNVSHSGKWVVIASGETEIGVDVEKVCPVNVGVLEMCFTQAEAKYIQKESGEEAIRFTKLWTLKESYVKYRGTGIGGQLKNLSFYETERGFLMKEDSNVSFSTFMWDKHYALSICGREKVFNPREIYCQDVLEKVKNKLER
;
A
#
# COMPACT_ATOMS: atom_id res chain seq x y z
N MET A 1 19.82 3.34 1.75
CA MET A 1 19.66 4.69 1.19
C MET A 1 20.76 5.56 1.78
N SER A 2 21.57 6.21 0.94
CA SER A 2 22.61 7.13 1.43
C SER A 2 22.04 8.51 1.79
N GLU A 3 22.79 9.35 2.50
CA GLU A 3 22.42 10.76 2.72
C GLU A 3 22.27 11.54 1.40
N GLY A 4 23.09 11.19 0.39
CA GLY A 4 22.98 11.75 -0.96
C GLY A 4 21.64 11.40 -1.62
N ASP A 5 21.22 10.14 -1.51
CA ASP A 5 19.91 9.70 -2.02
C ASP A 5 18.77 10.40 -1.27
N PHE A 6 18.89 10.57 0.05
CA PHE A 6 17.85 11.24 0.83
C PHE A 6 17.69 12.71 0.43
N ARG A 7 18.79 13.44 0.19
CA ARG A 7 18.73 14.81 -0.34
C ARG A 7 18.01 14.87 -1.69
N LYS A 8 18.32 13.95 -2.61
CA LYS A 8 17.63 13.86 -3.91
C LYS A 8 16.13 13.60 -3.77
N LEU A 9 15.68 12.88 -2.73
CA LEU A 9 14.24 12.70 -2.47
C LEU A 9 13.54 14.04 -2.24
N TRP A 10 14.18 14.99 -1.54
CA TRP A 10 13.64 16.33 -1.34
C TRP A 10 13.61 17.14 -2.62
N GLU A 11 14.69 17.06 -3.41
CA GLU A 11 14.84 17.83 -4.65
C GLU A 11 13.86 17.41 -5.74
N PHE A 12 13.60 16.10 -5.88
CA PHE A 12 12.79 15.57 -6.99
C PHE A 12 11.30 15.43 -6.66
N SER A 13 10.93 15.59 -5.39
CA SER A 13 9.53 15.49 -4.93
C SER A 13 8.73 16.75 -5.23
N GLU A 14 7.46 16.57 -5.54
CA GLU A 14 6.50 17.67 -5.70
C GLU A 14 6.32 18.46 -4.39
N GLU A 15 6.02 19.75 -4.50
CA GLU A 15 5.95 20.65 -3.34
C GLU A 15 5.03 20.16 -2.23
N ASP A 16 3.85 19.64 -2.58
CA ASP A 16 2.88 19.17 -1.59
C ASP A 16 3.38 17.95 -0.83
N ARG A 17 4.17 17.08 -1.48
CA ARG A 17 4.85 15.95 -0.83
C ARG A 17 5.94 16.46 0.11
N VAL A 18 6.70 17.47 -0.30
CA VAL A 18 7.71 18.13 0.56
C VAL A 18 7.05 18.78 1.78
N LYS A 19 5.96 19.52 1.59
CA LYS A 19 5.19 20.16 2.68
C LYS A 19 4.66 19.11 3.66
N ARG A 20 4.11 18.00 3.17
CA ARG A 20 3.66 16.88 4.02
C ARG A 20 4.83 16.22 4.76
N ALA A 21 5.93 15.95 4.08
CA ALA A 21 7.11 15.33 4.67
C ALA A 21 7.67 16.16 5.83
N LYS A 22 7.72 17.49 5.70
CA LYS A 22 8.18 18.40 6.77
C LYS A 22 7.37 18.31 8.07
N ARG A 23 6.13 17.81 8.03
CA ARG A 23 5.28 17.63 9.23
C ARG A 23 5.61 16.39 10.03
N TYR A 24 6.29 15.41 9.43
CA TYR A 24 6.70 14.22 10.17
C TYR A 24 7.86 14.55 11.10
N PHE A 25 7.80 14.00 12.31
CA PHE A 25 8.89 14.11 13.26
C PHE A 25 10.07 13.20 12.85
N CYS A 26 9.78 11.92 12.62
CA CYS A 26 10.78 10.90 12.29
C CYS A 26 11.27 10.99 10.84
N GLU A 27 12.58 10.87 10.61
CA GLU A 27 13.17 10.87 9.27
C GLU A 27 12.69 9.72 8.40
N GLU A 28 12.45 8.55 8.98
CA GLU A 28 11.97 7.39 8.22
C GLU A 28 10.58 7.62 7.62
N ASP A 29 9.72 8.36 8.31
CA ASP A 29 8.41 8.79 7.77
C ASP A 29 8.58 9.81 6.64
N LYS A 30 9.55 10.73 6.77
CA LYS A 30 9.90 11.68 5.69
C LYS A 30 10.35 10.92 4.45
N LYS A 31 11.27 9.96 4.59
CA LYS A 31 11.78 9.11 3.51
C LYS A 31 10.63 8.36 2.83
N ARG A 32 9.76 7.68 3.59
CA ARG A 32 8.58 6.97 3.05
C ARG A 32 7.63 7.91 2.31
N CYS A 33 7.34 9.08 2.87
CA CYS A 33 6.44 10.07 2.26
C CYS A 33 6.95 10.59 0.92
N LEU A 34 8.24 10.94 0.84
CA LEU A 34 8.86 11.45 -0.38
C LEU A 34 8.99 10.33 -1.43
N MET A 35 9.45 9.15 -1.01
CA MET A 35 9.58 7.98 -1.90
C MET A 35 8.23 7.58 -2.50
N ALA A 36 7.16 7.59 -1.71
CA ALA A 36 5.80 7.38 -2.22
C ALA A 36 5.43 8.37 -3.33
N GLY A 37 5.77 9.65 -3.18
CA GLY A 37 5.56 10.66 -4.21
C GLY A 37 6.33 10.35 -5.50
N LEU A 38 7.61 9.97 -5.38
CA LEU A 38 8.45 9.64 -6.52
C LEU A 38 8.02 8.35 -7.23
N LEU A 39 7.54 7.34 -6.48
CA LEU A 39 6.98 6.12 -7.08
C LEU A 39 5.74 6.42 -7.91
N ILE A 40 4.85 7.30 -7.41
CA ILE A 40 3.69 7.75 -8.18
C ILE A 40 4.15 8.51 -9.44
N LYS A 41 5.10 9.44 -9.30
CA LYS A 41 5.65 10.19 -10.45
C LYS A 41 6.23 9.26 -11.51
N ARG A 42 7.02 8.26 -11.10
CA ARG A 42 7.57 7.23 -11.98
C ARG A 42 6.47 6.42 -12.66
N LEU A 43 5.45 5.99 -11.91
CA LEU A 43 4.32 5.22 -12.45
C LEU A 43 3.60 6.01 -13.56
N LEU A 44 3.27 7.28 -13.29
CA LEU A 44 2.60 8.16 -14.25
C LEU A 44 3.45 8.38 -15.52
N GLN A 45 4.76 8.55 -15.34
CA GLN A 45 5.70 8.68 -16.46
C GLN A 45 5.86 7.39 -17.28
N GLU A 46 5.73 6.22 -16.67
CA GLU A 46 5.79 4.92 -17.35
C GLU A 46 4.51 4.66 -18.17
N HIS A 47 3.36 5.15 -17.71
CA HIS A 47 2.08 5.06 -18.42
C HIS A 47 1.86 6.19 -19.43
N GLY A 48 2.76 7.18 -19.49
CA GLY A 48 2.63 8.32 -20.41
C GLY A 48 1.48 9.26 -20.07
N CYS A 49 0.93 9.17 -18.85
CA CYS A 49 -0.24 9.94 -18.45
C CYS A 49 0.04 11.44 -18.46
N LYS A 50 -0.75 12.20 -19.22
CA LYS A 50 -0.77 13.67 -19.15
C LYS A 50 -1.65 14.09 -17.99
N VAL A 51 -1.04 14.26 -16.82
CA VAL A 51 -1.78 14.62 -15.61
C VAL A 51 -2.10 16.11 -15.63
N GLN A 52 -3.33 16.47 -15.96
CA GLN A 52 -3.75 17.87 -16.11
C GLN A 52 -3.73 18.64 -14.78
N ASN A 53 -4.08 17.98 -13.67
CA ASN A 53 -4.26 18.61 -12.34
C ASN A 53 -3.32 18.04 -11.26
N GLY A 54 -2.23 17.38 -11.66
CA GLY A 54 -1.39 16.63 -10.73
C GLY A 54 -2.11 15.48 -10.02
N VAL A 55 -1.51 14.98 -8.94
CA VAL A 55 -2.07 13.91 -8.11
C VAL A 55 -3.03 14.51 -7.10
N LEU A 56 -4.31 14.17 -7.20
CA LEU A 56 -5.36 14.60 -6.28
C LEU A 56 -5.54 13.57 -5.16
N CYS A 57 -6.24 13.96 -4.10
CA CYS A 57 -6.66 13.04 -3.03
C CYS A 57 -8.17 13.09 -2.88
N ASN A 58 -8.80 11.94 -2.66
CA ASN A 58 -10.21 11.89 -2.30
C ASN A 58 -10.42 12.39 -0.84
N PRO A 59 -11.67 12.52 -0.36
CA PRO A 59 -11.93 12.99 1.01
C PRO A 59 -11.29 12.16 2.13
N TYR A 60 -10.94 10.91 1.85
CA TYR A 60 -10.30 9.98 2.77
C TYR A 60 -8.77 9.87 2.57
N GLY A 61 -8.20 10.70 1.69
CA GLY A 61 -6.77 10.78 1.45
C GLY A 61 -6.21 9.75 0.46
N LYS A 62 -7.07 8.97 -0.23
CA LYS A 62 -6.62 8.07 -1.30
C LYS A 62 -6.16 8.90 -2.51
N PRO A 63 -4.90 8.76 -2.96
CA PRO A 63 -4.42 9.50 -4.13
C PRO A 63 -5.05 8.95 -5.41
N TYR A 64 -5.36 9.83 -6.35
CA TYR A 64 -5.84 9.47 -7.69
C TYR A 64 -5.41 10.53 -8.72
N VAL A 65 -5.53 10.21 -10.00
CA VAL A 65 -5.29 11.14 -11.10
C VAL A 65 -6.50 11.16 -12.03
N VAL A 66 -6.89 12.33 -12.49
CA VAL A 66 -7.86 12.46 -13.59
C VAL A 66 -7.10 12.18 -14.87
N ASN A 67 -7.37 11.02 -15.47
CA ASN A 67 -6.70 10.56 -16.68
C ASN A 67 -7.70 9.81 -17.58
N ASP A 68 -7.52 9.92 -18.89
CA ASP A 68 -8.32 9.19 -19.89
C ASP A 68 -7.81 7.75 -20.10
N ASP A 69 -6.65 7.43 -19.53
CA ASP A 69 -5.90 6.19 -19.74
C ASP A 69 -6.38 5.03 -18.84
N GLY A 70 -7.35 5.25 -17.96
CA GLY A 70 -7.88 4.23 -17.05
C GLY A 70 -6.88 3.76 -15.98
N LEU A 71 -5.90 4.58 -15.61
CA LEU A 71 -4.91 4.22 -14.59
C LEU A 71 -5.46 4.43 -13.17
N TYR A 72 -5.57 3.33 -12.43
CA TYR A 72 -5.83 3.33 -11.00
C TYR A 72 -4.58 2.87 -10.27
N PHE A 73 -4.34 3.44 -9.09
CA PHE A 73 -3.23 3.03 -8.26
C PHE A 73 -3.49 3.24 -6.78
N ASN A 74 -2.71 2.57 -5.95
CA ASN A 74 -2.71 2.77 -4.52
C ASN A 74 -1.30 2.59 -3.96
N VAL A 75 -1.03 3.23 -2.83
CA VAL A 75 0.29 3.23 -2.19
C VAL A 75 0.15 2.84 -0.72
N SER A 76 1.07 2.03 -0.23
CA SER A 76 1.25 1.77 1.19
C SER A 76 2.73 1.81 1.55
N HIS A 77 3.05 1.92 2.83
CA HIS A 77 4.41 1.90 3.30
C HIS A 77 4.49 1.42 4.76
N SER A 78 5.47 0.59 5.07
CA SER A 78 5.73 0.13 6.43
C SER A 78 7.18 -0.31 6.56
N GLY A 79 7.80 0.01 7.70
CA GLY A 79 9.22 -0.20 7.93
C GLY A 79 10.09 0.35 6.80
N LYS A 80 10.87 -0.53 6.15
CA LYS A 80 11.78 -0.15 5.04
C LYS A 80 11.10 -0.06 3.66
N TRP A 81 9.82 -0.42 3.57
CA TRP A 81 9.13 -0.58 2.29
C TRP A 81 8.16 0.55 1.99
N VAL A 82 8.15 0.95 0.72
CA VAL A 82 7.06 1.69 0.10
C VAL A 82 6.62 0.87 -1.10
N VAL A 83 5.32 0.57 -1.19
CA VAL A 83 4.74 -0.24 -2.25
C VAL A 83 3.74 0.59 -3.02
N ILE A 84 3.70 0.39 -4.33
CA ILE A 84 2.67 0.93 -5.21
C ILE A 84 2.09 -0.22 -6.03
N ALA A 85 0.77 -0.29 -6.09
CA ALA A 85 0.04 -1.19 -6.98
C ALA A 85 -0.74 -0.34 -7.98
N SER A 86 -0.82 -0.80 -9.22
CA SER A 86 -1.57 -0.14 -10.29
C SER A 86 -2.33 -1.16 -11.13
N GLY A 87 -3.46 -0.73 -11.70
CA GLY A 87 -4.31 -1.56 -12.54
C GLY A 87 -5.25 -0.70 -13.41
N GLU A 88 -6.08 -1.38 -14.19
CA GLU A 88 -7.10 -0.76 -15.06
C GLU A 88 -8.41 -0.51 -14.31
N THR A 89 -8.52 -1.06 -13.10
CA THR A 89 -9.68 -0.89 -12.22
C THR A 89 -9.23 -0.49 -10.82
N GLU A 90 -10.20 -0.11 -9.98
CA GLU A 90 -9.91 0.24 -8.59
C GLU A 90 -9.02 -0.79 -7.92
N ILE A 91 -8.03 -0.30 -7.18
CA ILE A 91 -7.02 -1.15 -6.54
C ILE A 91 -6.69 -0.61 -5.16
N GLY A 92 -6.38 -1.51 -4.25
CA GLY A 92 -5.89 -1.22 -2.92
C GLY A 92 -4.68 -2.09 -2.60
N VAL A 93 -3.67 -1.51 -1.98
CA VAL A 93 -2.49 -2.27 -1.53
C VAL A 93 -2.17 -1.90 -0.10
N ASP A 94 -1.78 -2.90 0.68
CA ASP A 94 -1.25 -2.67 2.00
C ASP A 94 -0.02 -3.51 2.28
N VAL A 95 0.96 -2.93 2.97
CA VAL A 95 2.17 -3.61 3.42
C VAL A 95 2.37 -3.29 4.88
N GLU A 96 2.60 -4.31 5.70
CA GLU A 96 2.91 -4.12 7.10
C GLU A 96 4.06 -5.00 7.56
N LYS A 97 4.94 -4.42 8.39
CA LYS A 97 5.97 -5.19 9.09
C LYS A 97 5.27 -6.12 10.08
N VAL A 98 5.65 -7.39 10.06
CA VAL A 98 5.16 -8.39 11.01
C VAL A 98 5.41 -7.88 12.42
N CYS A 99 4.33 -7.79 13.18
CA CYS A 99 4.33 -7.28 14.53
C CYS A 99 3.56 -8.23 15.46
N PRO A 100 3.84 -8.19 16.77
CA PRO A 100 3.07 -8.97 17.74
C PRO A 100 1.58 -8.64 17.66
N VAL A 101 0.74 -9.62 17.98
CA VAL A 101 -0.72 -9.45 18.00
C VAL A 101 -1.08 -8.35 19.00
N ASN A 102 -1.72 -7.29 18.50
CA ASN A 102 -2.30 -6.27 19.36
C ASN A 102 -3.72 -6.69 19.74
N VAL A 103 -3.92 -7.07 21.01
CA VAL A 103 -5.21 -7.59 21.51
C VAL A 103 -6.34 -6.58 21.33
N GLY A 104 -6.09 -5.30 21.59
CA GLY A 104 -7.12 -4.25 21.41
C GLY A 104 -7.55 -4.10 19.95
N VAL A 105 -6.58 -4.17 19.02
CA VAL A 105 -6.89 -4.17 17.57
C VAL A 105 -7.58 -5.46 17.16
N LEU A 106 -7.17 -6.61 17.70
CA LEU A 106 -7.81 -7.90 17.46
C LEU A 106 -9.31 -7.86 17.83
N GLU A 107 -9.63 -7.38 19.02
CA GLU A 107 -11.00 -7.30 19.52
C GLU A 107 -11.86 -6.28 18.76
N MET A 108 -11.27 -5.16 18.34
CA MET A 108 -11.96 -4.06 17.70
C MET A 108 -12.14 -4.25 16.19
N CYS A 109 -11.21 -4.91 15.51
CA CYS A 109 -11.15 -4.95 14.04
C CYS A 109 -11.39 -6.33 13.43
N PHE A 110 -11.37 -7.41 14.21
CA PHE A 110 -11.47 -8.77 13.69
C PHE A 110 -12.72 -9.50 14.22
N THR A 111 -13.22 -10.42 13.40
CA THR A 111 -14.28 -11.33 13.78
C THR A 111 -13.78 -12.41 14.74
N GLN A 112 -14.68 -13.08 15.45
CA GLN A 112 -14.30 -14.21 16.30
C GLN A 112 -13.67 -15.37 15.50
N ALA A 113 -14.10 -15.58 14.26
CA ALA A 113 -13.53 -16.61 13.40
C ALA A 113 -12.09 -16.27 12.99
N GLU A 114 -11.82 -15.00 12.66
CA GLU A 114 -10.48 -14.51 12.36
C GLU A 114 -9.55 -14.56 13.58
N ALA A 115 -10.07 -14.23 14.78
CA ALA A 115 -9.29 -14.36 16.02
C ALA A 115 -8.89 -15.82 16.29
N LYS A 116 -9.81 -16.77 16.09
CA LYS A 116 -9.50 -18.21 16.17
C LYS A 116 -8.49 -18.65 15.12
N TYR A 117 -8.60 -18.13 13.89
CA TYR A 117 -7.62 -18.39 12.83
C TYR A 117 -6.22 -17.93 13.21
N ILE A 118 -6.09 -16.73 13.77
CA ILE A 118 -4.81 -16.17 14.22
C ILE A 118 -4.17 -17.07 15.28
N GLN A 119 -4.97 -17.59 16.21
CA GLN A 119 -4.51 -18.42 17.32
C GLN A 119 -4.38 -19.92 16.97
N LYS A 120 -4.67 -20.33 15.72
CA LYS A 120 -4.78 -21.75 15.36
C LYS A 120 -3.45 -22.53 15.47
N GLU A 121 -2.30 -21.88 15.27
CA GLU A 121 -0.98 -22.53 15.34
C GLU A 121 0.00 -21.64 16.10
N SER A 122 0.69 -22.25 17.07
CA SER A 122 1.64 -21.56 17.93
C SER A 122 2.88 -21.13 17.14
N GLY A 123 3.28 -19.87 17.30
CA GLY A 123 4.47 -19.30 16.66
C GLY A 123 4.20 -18.57 15.34
N GLU A 124 2.99 -18.69 14.77
CA GLU A 124 2.60 -17.99 13.53
C GLU A 124 1.58 -16.86 13.75
N GLU A 125 1.18 -16.59 14.99
CA GLU A 125 0.08 -15.67 15.30
C GLU A 125 0.36 -14.26 14.77
N ALA A 126 1.59 -13.77 14.94
CA ALA A 126 2.02 -12.48 14.43
C ALA A 126 1.90 -12.39 12.89
N ILE A 127 2.28 -13.46 12.18
CA ILE A 127 2.19 -13.52 10.72
C ILE A 127 0.72 -13.53 10.28
N ARG A 128 -0.12 -14.37 10.89
CA ARG A 128 -1.55 -14.48 10.57
C ARG A 128 -2.30 -13.19 10.87
N PHE A 129 -2.02 -12.58 12.01
CA PHE A 129 -2.56 -11.28 12.39
C PHE A 129 -2.19 -10.21 11.36
N THR A 130 -0.91 -10.09 11.03
CA THR A 130 -0.42 -9.08 10.07
C THR A 130 -1.00 -9.33 8.67
N LYS A 131 -1.09 -10.59 8.21
CA LYS A 131 -1.74 -10.94 6.93
C LYS A 131 -3.19 -10.48 6.89
N LEU A 132 -4.00 -10.86 7.89
CA LEU A 132 -5.42 -10.47 7.92
C LEU A 132 -5.59 -8.94 8.07
N TRP A 133 -4.69 -8.27 8.80
CA TRP A 133 -4.66 -6.81 8.87
C TRP A 133 -4.45 -6.18 7.50
N THR A 134 -3.41 -6.61 6.76
CA THR A 134 -3.14 -6.09 5.41
C THR A 134 -4.27 -6.39 4.42
N LEU A 135 -4.96 -7.52 4.56
CA LEU A 135 -6.15 -7.84 3.74
C LEU A 135 -7.26 -6.81 3.96
N LYS A 136 -7.61 -6.57 5.23
CA LYS A 136 -8.63 -5.59 5.63
C LYS A 136 -8.27 -4.17 5.14
N GLU A 137 -7.03 -3.73 5.38
CA GLU A 137 -6.53 -2.42 4.94
C GLU A 137 -6.49 -2.30 3.41
N SER A 138 -6.06 -3.35 2.70
CA SER A 138 -6.05 -3.34 1.24
C SER A 138 -7.46 -3.19 0.66
N TYR A 139 -8.47 -3.83 1.25
CA TYR A 139 -9.86 -3.67 0.83
C TYR A 139 -10.40 -2.27 1.13
N VAL A 140 -10.12 -1.72 2.31
CA VAL A 140 -10.50 -0.33 2.65
C VAL A 140 -9.86 0.67 1.69
N LYS A 141 -8.59 0.46 1.34
CA LYS A 141 -7.87 1.28 0.36
C LYS A 141 -8.41 1.10 -1.06
N TYR A 142 -8.84 -0.11 -1.44
CA TYR A 142 -9.55 -0.36 -2.69
C TYR A 142 -10.85 0.46 -2.73
N ARG A 143 -11.68 0.40 -1.68
CA ARG A 143 -12.91 1.19 -1.55
C ARG A 143 -12.68 2.70 -1.47
N GLY A 144 -11.52 3.12 -0.95
CA GLY A 144 -11.16 4.52 -0.79
C GLY A 144 -11.96 5.26 0.27
N THR A 145 -12.54 4.56 1.26
CA THR A 145 -13.46 5.11 2.27
C THR A 145 -12.81 5.37 3.64
N GLY A 146 -11.51 5.14 3.77
CA GLY A 146 -10.80 5.22 5.06
C GLY A 146 -11.24 4.14 6.06
N ILE A 147 -10.52 4.03 7.19
CA ILE A 147 -10.63 2.95 8.19
C ILE A 147 -11.91 3.08 9.07
N GLY A 148 -12.89 3.91 8.68
CA GLY A 148 -14.06 4.24 9.51
C GLY A 148 -14.85 3.03 10.00
N GLY A 149 -14.56 2.57 11.23
CA GLY A 149 -15.36 1.74 12.14
C GLY A 149 -15.83 0.35 11.70
N GLN A 150 -15.70 -0.02 10.43
CA GLN A 150 -16.39 -1.20 9.87
C GLN A 150 -15.48 -2.40 9.61
N LEU A 151 -14.21 -2.35 10.00
CA LEU A 151 -13.26 -3.46 9.78
C LEU A 151 -13.74 -4.78 10.40
N LYS A 152 -14.46 -4.72 11.51
CA LYS A 152 -15.04 -5.89 12.18
C LYS A 152 -16.18 -6.56 11.39
N ASN A 153 -16.78 -5.83 10.44
CA ASN A 153 -17.82 -6.35 9.56
C ASN A 153 -17.26 -7.00 8.28
N LEU A 154 -15.94 -6.87 8.04
CA LEU A 154 -15.27 -7.53 6.93
C LEU A 154 -14.76 -8.88 7.40
N SER A 155 -15.13 -9.96 6.74
CA SER A 155 -14.81 -11.32 7.16
C SER A 155 -13.95 -12.02 6.11
N PHE A 156 -12.70 -12.29 6.45
CA PHE A 156 -11.80 -13.05 5.60
C PHE A 156 -11.69 -14.51 6.04
N TYR A 157 -11.52 -15.39 5.06
CA TYR A 157 -11.24 -16.81 5.30
C TYR A 157 -10.22 -17.34 4.31
N GLU A 158 -9.34 -18.23 4.79
CA GLU A 158 -8.28 -18.85 3.99
C GLU A 158 -8.84 -20.03 3.20
N THR A 159 -8.35 -20.18 1.97
CA THR A 159 -8.63 -21.27 1.03
C THR A 159 -7.32 -21.78 0.44
N GLU A 160 -7.35 -22.89 -0.29
CA GLU A 160 -6.16 -23.41 -1.02
C GLU A 160 -5.57 -22.41 -2.03
N ARG A 161 -6.37 -21.43 -2.48
CA ARG A 161 -5.98 -20.43 -3.48
C ARG A 161 -5.68 -19.06 -2.86
N GLY A 162 -5.60 -18.95 -1.54
CA GLY A 162 -5.42 -17.69 -0.82
C GLY A 162 -6.68 -17.28 -0.07
N PHE A 163 -6.86 -15.98 0.18
CA PHE A 163 -7.95 -15.45 1.00
C PHE A 163 -9.14 -14.98 0.16
N LEU A 164 -10.33 -15.20 0.68
CA LEU A 164 -11.59 -14.65 0.16
C LEU A 164 -12.27 -13.83 1.25
N MET A 165 -13.11 -12.87 0.84
CA MET A 165 -13.96 -12.08 1.73
C MET A 165 -15.42 -12.50 1.53
N LYS A 166 -16.19 -12.55 2.62
CA LYS A 166 -17.61 -12.94 2.55
C LYS A 166 -18.50 -11.87 1.93
N GLU A 167 -18.15 -10.60 2.16
CA GLU A 167 -19.04 -9.47 1.89
C GLU A 167 -18.99 -8.97 0.43
N ASP A 168 -17.95 -9.31 -0.34
CA ASP A 168 -17.81 -8.92 -1.75
C ASP A 168 -17.08 -10.01 -2.55
N SER A 169 -17.81 -10.70 -3.42
CA SER A 169 -17.28 -11.76 -4.28
C SER A 169 -16.70 -11.23 -5.59
N ASN A 170 -16.78 -9.93 -5.87
CA ASN A 170 -16.29 -9.33 -7.12
C ASN A 170 -14.83 -8.89 -7.02
N VAL A 171 -14.24 -8.96 -5.83
CA VAL A 171 -12.83 -8.62 -5.59
C VAL A 171 -12.00 -9.88 -5.37
N SER A 172 -10.73 -9.79 -5.74
CA SER A 172 -9.72 -10.80 -5.54
C SER A 172 -8.60 -10.26 -4.66
N PHE A 173 -7.96 -11.16 -3.92
CA PHE A 173 -6.86 -10.83 -3.03
C PHE A 173 -5.60 -11.60 -3.40
N SER A 174 -4.47 -10.92 -3.44
CA SER A 174 -3.14 -11.55 -3.54
C SER A 174 -2.32 -11.14 -2.33
N THR A 175 -1.91 -12.12 -1.52
CA THR A 175 -1.15 -11.90 -0.29
C THR A 175 0.21 -12.59 -0.36
N PHE A 176 1.25 -11.85 -0.01
CA PHE A 176 2.64 -12.29 -0.07
C PHE A 176 3.32 -12.07 1.28
N MET A 177 4.17 -13.02 1.66
CA MET A 177 5.16 -12.77 2.70
C MET A 177 6.43 -12.24 2.05
N TRP A 178 6.76 -11.00 2.32
CA TRP A 178 7.92 -10.32 1.76
C TRP A 178 9.08 -10.34 2.75
N ASP A 179 10.20 -10.93 2.35
CA ASP A 179 11.42 -11.04 3.18
C ASP A 179 11.14 -11.65 4.57
N LYS A 180 10.11 -12.51 4.69
CA LYS A 180 9.57 -13.11 5.94
C LYS A 180 9.12 -12.13 7.04
N HIS A 181 9.40 -10.84 6.88
CA HIS A 181 9.20 -9.81 7.90
C HIS A 181 8.08 -8.84 7.56
N TYR A 182 7.47 -8.96 6.38
CA TYR A 182 6.38 -8.10 5.96
C TYR A 182 5.26 -8.94 5.34
N ALA A 183 4.02 -8.61 5.65
CA ALA A 183 2.88 -9.05 4.88
C ALA A 183 2.55 -7.96 3.85
N LEU A 184 2.26 -8.36 2.61
CA LEU A 184 1.80 -7.49 1.54
C LEU A 184 0.50 -8.07 0.99
N SER A 185 -0.58 -7.29 0.97
CA SER A 185 -1.85 -7.68 0.38
C SER A 185 -2.30 -6.68 -0.67
N ILE A 186 -2.78 -7.19 -1.80
CA ILE A 186 -3.36 -6.41 -2.89
C ILE A 186 -4.81 -6.84 -3.05
N CYS A 187 -5.71 -5.87 -3.18
CA CYS A 187 -7.14 -6.04 -3.42
C CYS A 187 -7.50 -5.33 -4.74
N GLY A 188 -8.15 -6.03 -5.65
CA GLY A 188 -8.59 -5.49 -6.94
C GLY A 188 -9.54 -6.46 -7.66
N ARG A 189 -9.94 -6.15 -8.89
CA ARG A 189 -10.71 -7.09 -9.72
C ARG A 189 -9.79 -8.06 -10.48
N GLU A 190 -8.55 -7.67 -10.66
CA GLU A 190 -7.50 -8.49 -11.25
C GLU A 190 -7.13 -9.64 -10.32
N LYS A 191 -6.91 -10.82 -10.89
CA LYS A 191 -6.72 -12.06 -10.10
C LYS A 191 -5.26 -12.38 -9.79
N VAL A 192 -4.33 -11.82 -10.57
CA VAL A 192 -2.91 -12.18 -10.50
C VAL A 192 -2.09 -10.91 -10.45
N PHE A 193 -1.33 -10.77 -9.36
CA PHE A 193 -0.35 -9.71 -9.20
C PHE A 193 1.04 -10.33 -9.08
N ASN A 194 2.02 -9.76 -9.78
CA ASN A 194 3.41 -10.18 -9.71
C ASN A 194 4.25 -9.01 -9.14
N PRO A 195 4.40 -8.93 -7.81
CA PRO A 195 5.21 -7.87 -7.19
C PRO A 195 6.67 -7.99 -7.63
N ARG A 196 7.30 -6.83 -7.87
CA ARG A 196 8.73 -6.72 -8.17
C ARG A 196 9.39 -5.74 -7.20
N GLU A 197 10.62 -6.05 -6.81
CA GLU A 197 11.46 -5.13 -6.05
C GLU A 197 12.14 -4.14 -6.98
N ILE A 198 12.21 -2.88 -6.55
CA ILE A 198 12.98 -1.82 -7.20
C ILE A 198 13.72 -1.02 -6.13
N TYR A 199 14.95 -0.61 -6.43
CA TYR A 199 15.76 0.14 -5.47
C TYR A 199 15.51 1.65 -5.60
N CYS A 200 15.76 2.37 -4.50
CA CYS A 200 15.63 3.82 -4.41
C CYS A 200 16.41 4.53 -5.54
N GLN A 201 17.61 4.04 -5.85
CA GLN A 201 18.47 4.61 -6.88
C GLN A 201 17.82 4.51 -8.26
N ASP A 202 17.24 3.36 -8.60
CA ASP A 202 16.54 3.16 -9.87
C ASP A 202 15.37 4.14 -10.05
N VAL A 203 14.66 4.44 -8.96
CA VAL A 203 13.57 5.43 -8.98
C VAL A 203 14.12 6.83 -9.21
N LEU A 204 15.16 7.22 -8.47
CA LEU A 204 15.79 8.53 -8.57
C LEU A 204 16.38 8.80 -9.96
N GLU A 205 17.10 7.83 -10.54
CA GLU A 205 17.69 7.95 -11.87
C GLU A 205 16.63 8.11 -12.95
N LYS A 206 15.55 7.33 -12.87
CA LYS A 206 14.49 7.35 -13.87
C LYS A 206 13.67 8.65 -13.84
N VAL A 207 13.42 9.19 -12.65
CA VAL A 207 12.76 10.50 -12.50
C VAL A 207 13.67 11.63 -13.01
N LYS A 208 14.99 11.59 -12.74
CA LYS A 208 15.95 12.59 -13.19
C LYS A 208 16.01 12.69 -14.72
N ASN A 209 16.21 11.57 -15.41
CA ASN A 209 16.43 11.53 -16.87
C ASN A 209 15.25 12.08 -17.71
N LYS A 210 14.07 12.22 -17.11
CA LYS A 210 12.88 12.81 -17.76
C LYS A 210 12.59 14.26 -17.35
N LEU A 211 13.31 14.82 -16.37
CA LEU A 211 13.29 16.27 -16.07
C LEU A 211 14.23 17.05 -17.01
N GLU A 212 15.26 16.37 -17.54
CA GLU A 212 16.27 16.94 -18.44
C GLU A 212 15.88 16.85 -19.94
N ARG A 213 14.67 16.36 -20.26
CA ARG A 213 14.11 16.26 -21.62
C ARG A 213 12.84 17.08 -21.73
#